data_AF-A0A1L8RI56-F1
#
_entry.id   AF-A0A1L8RI56-F1
#
_cell.length_a   1.000
_cell.length_b   1.000
_cell.length_c   1.000
_cell.angle_alpha   90.00
_cell.angle_beta   90.00
_cell.angle_gamma   90.00
#
_symmetry.space_group_name_H-M   'P 1'
#
loop_
_entity.id
_entity.type
_entity.pdbx_description
1 polymer ?
#
loop_
_entity_poly.entity_id
_entity_poly.type
_entity_poly.pdbx_seq_one_letter_code
_entity_poly.pdbx_strand_id
1 'polypeptide(L)'
;MKKVRIILVAVILMMGLQVSPVGAATKYYTSKDIPDVQKEVFKKGTTIWDRGYVKGAKKRGTTTSYLYQSLKITRETKNKSGTYWKVYKGKKYLGWVNKNALGAVETIKYKKVAKPYKQIVTASNSTIWSKPYVKGAKKSANSKQFLNKEVTIKQEATTKYGTYKKIYQSNGKLIGWLYANGAKTKVVNGKTVYIAPNSGKKYHFDKNCRGLKAAKSIKTMKLPEAQKAGYTLCRFED
;
A
#
# COMPACT_ATOMS: atom_id res chain seq x y z
N MET A 1 38.94 27.57 -38.48
CA MET A 1 38.60 27.21 -37.09
C MET A 1 37.99 28.42 -36.39
N LYS A 2 36.66 28.49 -36.29
CA LYS A 2 35.94 29.61 -35.64
C LYS A 2 35.25 29.09 -34.38
N LYS A 3 35.66 29.64 -33.23
CA LYS A 3 35.08 29.35 -31.90
C LYS A 3 33.66 29.90 -31.85
N VAL A 4 32.66 29.02 -31.71
CA VAL A 4 31.27 29.40 -31.45
C VAL A 4 31.09 29.53 -29.93
N ARG A 5 30.78 30.74 -29.47
CA ARG A 5 30.39 31.02 -28.08
C ARG A 5 28.91 30.66 -27.90
N ILE A 6 28.63 29.70 -27.03
CA ILE A 6 27.28 29.36 -26.60
C ILE A 6 26.84 30.40 -25.58
N ILE A 7 25.93 31.28 -25.97
CA ILE A 7 25.25 32.21 -25.05
C ILE A 7 24.09 31.45 -24.41
N LEU A 8 24.18 31.25 -23.09
CA LEU A 8 23.13 30.69 -22.25
C LEU A 8 22.02 31.75 -22.11
N VAL A 9 20.90 31.59 -22.82
CA VAL A 9 19.72 32.44 -22.62
C VAL A 9 18.89 31.83 -21.49
N ALA A 10 19.00 32.39 -20.30
CA ALA A 10 18.11 32.10 -19.19
C ALA A 10 16.74 32.75 -19.46
N VAL A 11 15.75 31.95 -19.85
CA VAL A 11 14.35 32.41 -19.98
C VAL A 11 13.77 32.50 -18.57
N ILE A 12 13.90 33.68 -17.96
CA ILE A 12 13.15 34.05 -16.75
C ILE A 12 11.72 34.33 -17.20
N LEU A 13 10.84 33.34 -17.03
CA LEU A 13 9.40 33.52 -17.22
C LEU A 13 8.88 34.38 -16.05
N MET A 14 8.89 35.71 -16.23
CA MET A 14 8.14 36.62 -15.37
C MET A 14 6.65 36.29 -15.52
N MET A 15 6.09 35.51 -14.59
CA MET A 15 4.65 35.45 -14.41
C MET A 15 4.20 36.83 -13.94
N GLY A 16 3.72 37.64 -14.89
CA GLY A 16 3.06 38.91 -14.63
C GLY A 16 1.93 38.70 -13.63
N LEU A 17 2.05 39.37 -12.48
CA LEU A 17 0.98 39.50 -11.51
C LEU A 17 -0.07 40.44 -12.13
N GLN A 18 -1.04 39.91 -12.88
CA GLN A 18 -2.13 40.74 -13.39
C GLN A 18 -3.11 41.03 -12.24
N VAL A 19 -2.81 42.10 -11.50
CA VAL A 19 -3.71 42.69 -10.50
C VAL A 19 -4.68 43.61 -11.21
N SER A 20 -5.88 43.12 -11.51
CA SER A 20 -6.99 43.98 -11.92
C SER A 20 -7.40 44.88 -10.73
N PRO A 21 -7.52 46.21 -10.91
CA PRO A 21 -7.91 47.09 -9.82
C PRO A 21 -9.44 47.05 -9.68
N VAL A 22 -9.93 46.38 -8.64
CA VAL A 22 -11.29 46.58 -8.15
C VAL A 22 -11.19 47.43 -6.89
N GLY A 23 -11.87 48.57 -6.90
CA GLY A 23 -11.86 49.58 -5.84
C GLY A 23 -12.14 49.05 -4.45
N ALA A 24 -11.66 49.80 -3.45
CA ALA A 24 -11.77 49.56 -2.02
C ALA A 24 -11.24 48.18 -1.56
N ALA A 25 -9.97 48.18 -1.14
CA ALA A 25 -9.24 47.03 -0.62
C ALA A 25 -10.04 46.16 0.37
N THR A 26 -10.59 45.04 -0.10
CA THR A 26 -10.90 43.92 0.78
C THR A 26 -9.58 43.30 1.23
N LYS A 27 -8.99 43.81 2.32
CA LYS A 27 -7.70 43.38 2.94
C LYS A 27 -7.53 41.87 3.19
N TYR A 28 -8.54 41.05 2.89
CA TYR A 28 -8.58 39.63 3.23
C TYR A 28 -8.77 38.68 2.04
N TYR A 29 -9.08 39.17 0.83
CA TYR A 29 -9.18 38.28 -0.34
C TYR A 29 -7.85 38.18 -1.06
N THR A 30 -7.24 36.99 -1.08
CA THR A 30 -6.07 36.71 -1.92
C THR A 30 -6.35 35.54 -2.85
N SER A 31 -5.76 35.57 -4.05
CA SER A 31 -5.77 34.44 -4.98
C SER A 31 -4.37 34.21 -5.53
N LYS A 32 -3.94 32.95 -5.60
CA LYS A 32 -2.67 32.57 -6.22
C LYS A 32 -2.81 31.24 -6.97
N ASP A 33 -2.06 31.09 -8.04
CA ASP A 33 -1.85 29.80 -8.65
C ASP A 33 -0.96 28.94 -7.74
N ILE A 34 -1.16 27.63 -7.78
CA ILE A 34 -0.34 26.65 -7.05
C ILE A 34 0.19 25.67 -8.11
N PRO A 35 1.44 25.20 -8.00
CA PRO A 35 1.90 24.05 -8.77
C PRO A 35 0.87 22.91 -8.70
N ASP A 36 0.67 22.20 -9.79
CA ASP A 36 -0.31 21.11 -9.89
C ASP A 36 -0.05 20.04 -8.82
N VAL A 37 -0.72 20.16 -7.67
CA VAL A 37 -0.52 19.29 -6.50
C VAL A 37 -1.73 18.38 -6.35
N GLN A 38 -1.47 17.12 -6.01
CA GLN A 38 -2.50 16.15 -5.69
C GLN A 38 -2.83 16.16 -4.20
N LYS A 39 -4.13 16.21 -3.86
CA LYS A 39 -4.62 16.10 -2.48
C LYS A 39 -5.77 15.11 -2.41
N GLU A 40 -5.87 14.39 -1.32
CA GLU A 40 -6.92 13.40 -1.10
C GLU A 40 -8.08 14.00 -0.31
N VAL A 41 -9.31 13.70 -0.71
CA VAL A 41 -10.50 14.06 0.06
C VAL A 41 -10.64 13.15 1.27
N PHE A 42 -10.67 13.71 2.47
CA PHE A 42 -10.90 12.93 3.70
C PHE A 42 -12.16 13.33 4.46
N LYS A 43 -12.82 14.42 4.07
CA LYS A 43 -14.08 14.88 4.67
C LYS A 43 -15.22 14.83 3.65
N LYS A 44 -16.24 13.99 3.91
CA LYS A 44 -17.46 13.91 3.11
C LYS A 44 -18.37 15.12 3.34
N GLY A 45 -19.30 15.38 2.41
CA GLY A 45 -20.34 16.41 2.56
C GLY A 45 -19.85 17.87 2.50
N THR A 46 -18.56 18.12 2.28
CA THR A 46 -18.07 19.50 2.12
C THR A 46 -18.54 20.05 0.78
N THR A 47 -19.09 21.25 0.78
CA THR A 47 -19.61 21.88 -0.44
C THR A 47 -18.50 22.14 -1.45
N ILE A 48 -18.80 21.82 -2.71
CA ILE A 48 -18.01 22.24 -3.88
C ILE A 48 -18.71 23.47 -4.46
N TRP A 49 -18.03 24.61 -4.45
CA TRP A 49 -18.55 25.90 -4.92
C TRP A 49 -18.09 26.19 -6.36
N ASP A 50 -18.79 27.09 -7.06
CA ASP A 50 -18.39 27.60 -8.38
C ASP A 50 -17.14 28.51 -8.34
N ARG A 51 -16.92 29.19 -7.21
CA ARG A 51 -15.75 30.03 -6.90
C ARG A 51 -15.32 29.84 -5.45
N GLY A 52 -14.15 30.35 -5.05
CA GLY A 52 -13.76 30.39 -3.63
C GLY A 52 -14.87 31.06 -2.82
N TYR A 53 -15.34 30.42 -1.73
CA TYR A 53 -16.61 30.79 -1.11
C TYR A 53 -16.63 32.24 -0.65
N VAL A 54 -17.61 32.98 -1.17
CA VAL A 54 -18.01 34.34 -0.78
C VAL A 54 -19.54 34.39 -0.82
N LYS A 55 -20.16 35.40 -0.21
CA LYS A 55 -21.63 35.59 -0.31
C LYS A 55 -22.06 35.58 -1.78
N GLY A 56 -23.04 34.74 -2.13
CA GLY A 56 -23.53 34.57 -3.51
C GLY A 56 -22.79 33.50 -4.35
N ALA A 57 -21.79 32.82 -3.81
CA ALA A 57 -21.20 31.64 -4.47
C ALA A 57 -22.25 30.53 -4.63
N LYS A 58 -22.24 29.86 -5.78
CA LYS A 58 -23.24 28.84 -6.14
C LYS A 58 -22.71 27.44 -5.83
N LYS A 59 -23.52 26.62 -5.17
CA LYS A 59 -23.22 25.21 -4.89
C LYS A 59 -23.24 24.41 -6.19
N ARG A 60 -22.16 23.66 -6.46
CA ARG A 60 -22.04 22.73 -7.59
C ARG A 60 -22.15 21.27 -7.21
N GLY A 61 -21.97 20.96 -5.93
CA GLY A 61 -22.03 19.60 -5.42
C GLY A 61 -21.41 19.46 -4.04
N THR A 62 -21.01 18.24 -3.68
CA THR A 62 -20.31 17.95 -2.42
C THR A 62 -19.14 16.98 -2.64
N THR A 63 -18.23 16.93 -1.69
CA THR A 63 -17.06 16.04 -1.71
C THR A 63 -17.39 14.56 -1.51
N THR A 64 -18.65 14.19 -1.25
CA THR A 64 -19.03 12.82 -0.86
C THR A 64 -18.65 11.76 -1.89
N SER A 65 -18.90 12.00 -3.18
CA SER A 65 -18.55 11.06 -4.25
C SER A 65 -17.05 10.95 -4.51
N TYR A 66 -16.25 11.85 -3.91
CA TYR A 66 -14.80 11.93 -4.08
C TYR A 66 -14.05 11.49 -2.82
N LEU A 67 -14.72 10.99 -1.79
CA LEU A 67 -14.08 10.56 -0.55
C LEU A 67 -12.97 9.52 -0.83
N TYR A 68 -11.79 9.75 -0.27
CA TYR A 68 -10.54 8.99 -0.46
C TYR A 68 -10.03 8.95 -1.90
N GLN A 69 -10.52 9.86 -2.74
CA GLN A 69 -9.97 10.07 -4.06
C GLN A 69 -9.00 11.25 -4.06
N SER A 70 -7.96 11.11 -4.86
CA SER A 70 -7.06 12.21 -5.18
C SER A 70 -7.70 13.16 -6.20
N LEU A 71 -7.58 14.46 -5.91
CA LEU A 71 -7.99 15.59 -6.73
C LEU A 71 -6.77 16.48 -6.99
N LYS A 72 -6.71 17.00 -8.23
CA LYS A 72 -5.68 17.96 -8.64
C LYS A 72 -6.07 19.36 -8.18
N ILE A 73 -5.13 20.05 -7.54
CA ILE A 73 -5.27 21.43 -7.07
C ILE A 73 -4.43 22.34 -7.94
N THR A 74 -5.01 23.48 -8.34
CA THR A 74 -4.37 24.43 -9.27
C THR A 74 -4.32 25.85 -8.74
N ARG A 75 -5.24 26.24 -7.84
CA ARG A 75 -5.32 27.59 -7.27
C ARG A 75 -5.79 27.57 -5.84
N GLU A 76 -5.37 28.59 -5.09
CA GLU A 76 -5.84 28.89 -3.74
C GLU A 76 -6.49 30.27 -3.70
N THR A 77 -7.56 30.38 -2.93
CA THR A 77 -8.11 31.68 -2.49
C THR A 77 -8.24 31.68 -0.97
N LYS A 78 -7.95 32.80 -0.33
CA LYS A 78 -8.16 33.00 1.11
C LYS A 78 -9.06 34.20 1.33
N ASN A 79 -10.00 34.10 2.27
CA ASN A 79 -10.85 35.19 2.75
C ASN A 79 -11.30 34.95 4.20
N LYS A 80 -12.16 35.83 4.73
CA LYS A 80 -12.70 35.71 6.10
C LYS A 80 -13.44 34.38 6.35
N SER A 81 -14.00 33.76 5.31
CA SER A 81 -14.69 32.48 5.37
C SER A 81 -13.76 31.27 5.20
N GLY A 82 -12.45 31.49 5.06
CA GLY A 82 -11.42 30.45 5.05
C GLY A 82 -10.61 30.38 3.76
N THR A 83 -9.93 29.25 3.58
CA THR A 83 -9.10 28.97 2.40
C THR A 83 -9.75 27.91 1.52
N TYR A 84 -9.85 28.18 0.23
CA TYR A 84 -10.49 27.33 -0.75
C TYR A 84 -9.53 27.01 -1.89
N TRP A 85 -9.60 25.78 -2.38
CA TRP A 85 -8.76 25.26 -3.45
C TRP A 85 -9.59 24.93 -4.68
N LYS A 86 -9.09 25.34 -5.85
CA LYS A 86 -9.69 24.99 -7.15
C LYS A 86 -9.31 23.56 -7.51
N VAL A 87 -10.30 22.67 -7.59
CA VAL A 87 -10.09 21.22 -7.68
C VAL A 87 -10.60 20.60 -8.98
N TYR A 88 -9.88 19.59 -9.44
CA TYR A 88 -10.15 18.83 -10.66
C TYR A 88 -10.09 17.33 -10.39
N LYS A 89 -10.90 16.56 -11.13
CA LYS A 89 -10.73 15.11 -11.26
C LYS A 89 -10.20 14.80 -12.66
N GLY A 90 -8.91 14.45 -12.76
CA GLY A 90 -8.24 14.41 -14.06
C GLY A 90 -8.27 15.79 -14.72
N LYS A 91 -8.81 15.87 -15.94
CA LYS A 91 -9.02 17.14 -16.66
C LYS A 91 -10.34 17.84 -16.31
N LYS A 92 -11.28 17.16 -15.63
CA LYS A 92 -12.61 17.71 -15.34
C LYS A 92 -12.54 18.70 -14.17
N TYR A 93 -12.90 19.95 -14.44
CA TYR A 93 -13.08 20.96 -13.40
C TYR A 93 -14.30 20.65 -12.53
N LEU A 94 -14.11 20.59 -11.21
CA LEU A 94 -15.20 20.31 -10.26
C LEU A 94 -15.72 21.59 -9.58
N GLY A 95 -14.81 22.48 -9.15
CA GLY A 95 -15.18 23.67 -8.38
C GLY A 95 -14.12 24.06 -7.37
N TRP A 96 -14.54 24.75 -6.31
CA TRP A 96 -13.72 25.18 -5.19
C TRP A 96 -14.16 24.52 -3.89
N VAL A 97 -13.20 23.96 -3.17
CA VAL A 97 -13.45 23.19 -1.94
C VAL A 97 -12.65 23.80 -0.80
N ASN A 98 -13.24 23.87 0.40
CA ASN A 98 -12.49 24.30 1.58
C ASN A 98 -11.29 23.38 1.81
N LYS A 99 -10.08 23.95 1.97
CA LYS A 99 -8.83 23.17 2.07
C LYS A 99 -8.87 22.12 3.18
N ASN A 100 -9.63 22.36 4.26
CA ASN A 100 -9.72 21.47 5.41
C ASN A 100 -10.47 20.16 5.11
N ALA A 101 -11.05 20.01 3.91
CA ALA A 101 -11.60 18.73 3.44
C ALA A 101 -10.58 17.86 2.70
N LEU A 102 -9.38 18.40 2.45
CA LEU A 102 -8.35 17.85 1.58
C LEU A 102 -7.03 17.69 2.32
N GLY A 103 -6.39 16.53 2.18
CA GLY A 103 -5.18 16.15 2.91
C GLY A 103 -4.08 15.65 1.99
N ALA A 104 -2.93 15.30 2.57
CA ALA A 104 -1.89 14.61 1.83
C ALA A 104 -2.43 13.28 1.27
N VAL A 105 -2.03 12.94 0.04
CA VAL A 105 -2.31 11.62 -0.54
C VAL A 105 -1.57 10.57 0.28
N GLU A 106 -2.26 9.51 0.70
CA GLU A 106 -1.60 8.44 1.45
C GLU A 106 -0.57 7.72 0.57
N THR A 107 0.69 7.72 1.01
CA THR A 107 1.80 7.08 0.29
C THR A 107 1.77 5.57 0.47
N ILE A 108 1.90 4.84 -0.64
CA ILE A 108 2.09 3.39 -0.66
C ILE A 108 3.49 3.11 -1.21
N LYS A 109 4.34 2.48 -0.40
CA LYS A 109 5.71 2.09 -0.81
C LYS A 109 5.68 0.66 -1.30
N TYR A 110 5.73 0.46 -2.62
CA TYR A 110 5.76 -0.86 -3.22
C TYR A 110 7.18 -1.44 -3.24
N LYS A 111 7.29 -2.72 -2.91
CA LYS A 111 8.51 -3.52 -3.04
C LYS A 111 8.20 -4.72 -3.92
N LYS A 112 8.81 -4.77 -5.11
CA LYS A 112 8.73 -5.96 -5.97
C LYS A 112 9.55 -7.08 -5.32
N VAL A 113 8.99 -8.29 -5.26
CA VAL A 113 9.72 -9.46 -4.78
C VAL A 113 10.48 -10.04 -5.99
N ALA A 114 11.80 -10.23 -5.86
CA ALA A 114 12.64 -10.73 -6.96
C ALA A 114 12.25 -12.16 -7.39
N LYS A 115 11.99 -13.04 -6.42
CA LYS A 115 11.54 -14.42 -6.64
C LYS A 115 10.24 -14.64 -5.88
N PRO A 116 9.11 -14.94 -6.55
CA PRO A 116 7.87 -15.28 -5.86
C PRO A 116 8.06 -16.42 -4.87
N TYR A 117 7.43 -16.32 -3.71
CA TYR A 117 7.52 -17.34 -2.66
C TYR A 117 6.12 -17.71 -2.17
N LYS A 118 6.01 -18.84 -1.48
CA LYS A 118 4.72 -19.37 -1.03
C LYS A 118 4.55 -19.25 0.48
N GLN A 119 3.32 -19.00 0.90
CA GLN A 119 2.93 -18.98 2.31
C GLN A 119 1.55 -19.61 2.49
N ILE A 120 1.24 -20.03 3.71
CA ILE A 120 -0.09 -20.47 4.11
C ILE A 120 -0.82 -19.27 4.72
N VAL A 121 -2.05 -19.03 4.31
CA VAL A 121 -2.92 -18.06 4.98
C VAL A 121 -3.33 -18.63 6.34
N THR A 122 -2.96 -17.95 7.41
CA THR A 122 -3.23 -18.37 8.79
C THR A 122 -4.25 -17.48 9.49
N ALA A 123 -4.52 -16.29 8.97
CA ALA A 123 -5.54 -15.41 9.55
C ALA A 123 -6.95 -15.89 9.18
N SER A 124 -7.80 -16.11 10.17
CA SER A 124 -9.19 -16.52 10.00
C SER A 124 -10.17 -15.36 9.81
N ASN A 125 -9.76 -14.12 10.11
CA ASN A 125 -10.64 -12.94 10.00
C ASN A 125 -9.90 -11.66 9.56
N SER A 126 -8.97 -11.78 8.60
CA SER A 126 -8.30 -10.61 8.01
C SER A 126 -9.00 -10.21 6.71
N THR A 127 -9.11 -8.91 6.48
CA THR A 127 -9.61 -8.40 5.19
C THR A 127 -8.50 -8.49 4.14
N ILE A 128 -8.84 -9.05 2.99
CA ILE A 128 -8.02 -8.99 1.79
C ILE A 128 -8.49 -7.78 0.98
N TRP A 129 -7.58 -6.86 0.72
CA TRP A 129 -7.87 -5.58 0.07
C TRP A 129 -7.54 -5.61 -1.42
N SER A 130 -8.20 -4.76 -2.21
CA SER A 130 -7.92 -4.57 -3.65
C SER A 130 -6.55 -3.93 -3.93
N LYS A 131 -6.05 -3.13 -2.99
CA LYS A 131 -4.72 -2.49 -2.95
C LYS A 131 -4.19 -2.56 -1.51
N PRO A 132 -2.90 -2.29 -1.23
CA PRO A 132 -2.43 -2.16 0.14
C PRO A 132 -3.32 -1.18 0.91
N TYR A 133 -3.66 -1.52 2.16
CA TYR A 133 -4.70 -0.77 2.85
C TYR A 133 -4.27 0.69 3.06
N VAL A 134 -5.14 1.56 2.56
CA VAL A 134 -5.21 3.00 2.77
C VAL A 134 -6.69 3.32 2.96
N LYS A 135 -7.03 4.51 3.45
CA LYS A 135 -8.45 4.86 3.56
C LYS A 135 -9.13 4.74 2.19
N GLY A 136 -10.34 4.18 2.18
CA GLY A 136 -11.10 3.92 0.94
C GLY A 136 -10.60 2.73 0.10
N ALA A 137 -9.61 1.97 0.56
CA ALA A 137 -9.30 0.68 -0.08
C ALA A 137 -10.54 -0.22 -0.05
N LYS A 138 -10.89 -0.81 -1.20
CA LYS A 138 -12.05 -1.70 -1.30
C LYS A 138 -11.67 -3.10 -0.83
N LYS A 139 -12.59 -3.75 -0.10
CA LYS A 139 -12.49 -5.17 0.24
C LYS A 139 -12.56 -5.99 -1.05
N SER A 140 -11.59 -6.88 -1.23
CA SER A 140 -11.56 -7.89 -2.29
C SER A 140 -12.20 -9.19 -1.81
N ALA A 141 -11.76 -9.66 -0.63
CA ALA A 141 -12.23 -10.90 -0.02
C ALA A 141 -12.03 -10.90 1.50
N ASN A 142 -12.48 -11.95 2.18
CA ASN A 142 -12.11 -12.24 3.56
C ASN A 142 -11.13 -13.44 3.58
N SER A 143 -10.11 -13.38 4.43
CA SER A 143 -9.06 -14.41 4.50
C SER A 143 -9.58 -15.79 4.92
N LYS A 144 -10.74 -15.88 5.59
CA LYS A 144 -11.40 -17.14 5.94
C LYS A 144 -11.57 -18.08 4.74
N GLN A 145 -11.86 -17.53 3.55
CA GLN A 145 -12.02 -18.30 2.29
C GLN A 145 -10.74 -19.02 1.84
N PHE A 146 -9.59 -18.55 2.34
CA PHE A 146 -8.26 -19.03 2.00
C PHE A 146 -7.53 -19.62 3.20
N LEU A 147 -8.18 -19.75 4.36
CA LEU A 147 -7.56 -20.27 5.57
C LEU A 147 -6.93 -21.65 5.30
N ASN A 148 -5.70 -21.84 5.74
CA ASN A 148 -4.87 -23.03 5.53
C ASN A 148 -4.52 -23.34 4.06
N LYS A 149 -4.90 -22.47 3.11
CA LYS A 149 -4.50 -22.61 1.70
C LYS A 149 -3.15 -21.96 1.46
N GLU A 150 -2.39 -22.59 0.58
CA GLU A 150 -1.14 -22.05 0.06
C GLU A 150 -1.43 -20.94 -0.97
N VAL A 151 -0.74 -19.82 -0.82
CA VAL A 151 -0.80 -18.67 -1.72
C VAL A 151 0.59 -18.27 -2.16
N THR A 152 0.69 -17.75 -3.38
CA THR A 152 1.94 -17.20 -3.93
C THR A 152 2.01 -15.71 -3.67
N ILE A 153 3.13 -15.23 -3.14
CA ILE A 153 3.42 -13.81 -2.91
C ILE A 153 4.34 -13.33 -4.02
N LYS A 154 3.94 -12.25 -4.71
CA LYS A 154 4.74 -11.64 -5.80
C LYS A 154 5.20 -10.21 -5.50
N GLN A 155 4.59 -9.55 -4.52
CA GLN A 155 4.84 -8.15 -4.22
C GLN A 155 4.48 -7.85 -2.77
N GLU A 156 5.20 -6.89 -2.19
CA GLU A 156 4.93 -6.35 -0.86
C GLU A 156 4.71 -4.85 -0.97
N ALA A 157 4.03 -4.29 0.02
CA ALA A 157 3.86 -2.85 0.12
C ALA A 157 3.71 -2.42 1.56
N THR A 158 4.26 -1.26 1.89
CA THR A 158 4.12 -0.66 3.20
C THR A 158 3.33 0.64 3.10
N THR A 159 2.39 0.80 4.02
CA THR A 159 1.59 2.01 4.24
C THR A 159 1.76 2.45 5.69
N LYS A 160 1.18 3.58 6.08
CA LYS A 160 1.15 3.96 7.51
C LYS A 160 0.37 2.98 8.41
N TYR A 161 -0.45 2.10 7.82
CA TYR A 161 -1.22 1.08 8.53
C TYR A 161 -0.48 -0.26 8.64
N GLY A 162 0.71 -0.35 8.04
CA GLY A 162 1.57 -1.52 8.09
C GLY A 162 1.84 -2.13 6.72
N THR A 163 2.34 -3.36 6.73
CA THR A 163 2.83 -4.06 5.54
C THR A 163 1.81 -5.06 5.02
N TYR A 164 1.67 -5.11 3.70
CA TYR A 164 0.73 -5.96 2.98
C TYR A 164 1.47 -6.78 1.92
N LYS A 165 0.98 -7.99 1.67
CA LYS A 165 1.48 -8.92 0.67
C LYS A 165 0.44 -9.12 -0.42
N LYS A 166 0.85 -9.01 -1.68
CA LYS A 166 0.01 -9.30 -2.84
C LYS A 166 -0.02 -10.80 -3.07
N ILE A 167 -1.16 -11.42 -2.76
CA ILE A 167 -1.36 -12.87 -2.74
C ILE A 167 -2.15 -13.35 -3.96
N TYR A 168 -1.75 -14.51 -4.47
CA TYR A 168 -2.33 -15.18 -5.64
C TYR A 168 -2.66 -16.64 -5.31
N GLN A 169 -3.68 -17.19 -5.95
CA GLN A 169 -3.97 -18.63 -5.93
C GLN A 169 -2.88 -19.42 -6.69
N SER A 170 -2.89 -20.74 -6.54
CA SER A 170 -1.98 -21.66 -7.24
C SER A 170 -2.08 -21.56 -8.77
N ASN A 171 -3.28 -21.34 -9.30
CA ASN A 171 -3.53 -21.11 -10.73
C ASN A 171 -3.13 -19.70 -11.23
N GLY A 172 -2.49 -18.89 -10.37
CA GLY A 172 -2.04 -17.54 -10.73
C GLY A 172 -3.12 -16.46 -10.64
N LYS A 173 -4.37 -16.77 -10.27
CA LYS A 173 -5.43 -15.76 -10.07
C LYS A 173 -5.11 -14.84 -8.90
N LEU A 174 -5.22 -13.53 -9.11
CA LEU A 174 -5.04 -12.53 -8.06
C LEU A 174 -6.17 -12.64 -7.02
N ILE A 175 -5.81 -12.72 -5.75
CA ILE A 175 -6.75 -12.67 -4.63
C ILE A 175 -6.83 -11.23 -4.08
N GLY A 176 -5.68 -10.59 -3.88
CA GLY A 176 -5.57 -9.21 -3.42
C GLY A 176 -4.38 -8.97 -2.48
N TRP A 177 -4.53 -8.02 -1.57
CA TRP A 177 -3.52 -7.61 -0.60
C TRP A 177 -3.93 -8.01 0.81
N LEU A 178 -3.21 -8.95 1.39
CA LEU A 178 -3.42 -9.43 2.76
C LEU A 178 -2.41 -8.76 3.70
N TYR A 179 -2.82 -8.45 4.93
CA TYR A 179 -1.90 -7.95 5.95
C TYR A 179 -0.77 -8.96 6.19
N ALA A 180 0.47 -8.49 6.35
CA ALA A 180 1.65 -9.35 6.24
C ALA A 180 1.69 -10.50 7.25
N ASN A 181 1.11 -10.32 8.45
CA ASN A 181 1.02 -11.36 9.48
C ASN A 181 -0.07 -12.42 9.19
N GLY A 182 -0.94 -12.18 8.22
CA GLY A 182 -2.06 -13.04 7.87
C GLY A 182 -1.67 -14.23 6.99
N ALA A 183 -0.47 -14.21 6.41
CA ALA A 183 0.14 -15.34 5.75
C ALA A 183 1.55 -15.57 6.31
N LYS A 184 1.85 -16.82 6.62
CA LYS A 184 3.13 -17.26 7.19
C LYS A 184 3.73 -18.31 6.29
N THR A 185 5.06 -18.34 6.21
CA THR A 185 5.79 -19.39 5.50
C THR A 185 5.25 -20.74 5.93
N LYS A 186 4.99 -21.64 4.97
CA LYS A 186 4.55 -23.00 5.29
C LYS A 186 5.57 -23.57 6.25
N VAL A 187 5.14 -23.72 7.49
CA VAL A 187 6.01 -24.19 8.56
C VAL A 187 6.16 -25.70 8.32
N VAL A 188 7.18 -26.10 7.57
CA VAL A 188 7.62 -27.51 7.56
C VAL A 188 8.03 -27.93 8.99
N ASN A 189 8.26 -26.95 9.87
CA ASN A 189 8.56 -27.12 11.29
C ASN A 189 7.46 -27.74 12.16
N GLY A 190 6.23 -27.90 11.66
CA GLY A 190 5.23 -28.68 12.36
C GLY A 190 5.45 -30.19 12.21
N LYS A 191 6.21 -30.60 11.17
CA LYS A 191 6.49 -32.00 10.86
C LYS A 191 7.31 -32.57 12.00
N THR A 192 6.70 -33.52 12.70
CA THR A 192 7.41 -34.37 13.65
C THR A 192 8.37 -35.22 12.85
N VAL A 193 9.64 -35.19 13.24
CA VAL A 193 10.69 -36.04 12.69
C VAL A 193 11.13 -37.03 13.75
N TYR A 194 11.60 -38.19 13.31
CA TYR A 194 12.17 -39.22 14.15
C TYR A 194 13.69 -39.06 14.16
N ILE A 195 14.29 -39.17 15.34
CA ILE A 195 15.73 -39.15 15.55
C ILE A 195 16.14 -40.35 16.41
N ALA A 196 17.37 -40.81 16.25
CA ALA A 196 17.99 -41.79 17.13
C ALA A 196 19.12 -41.10 17.93
N PRO A 197 18.83 -40.53 19.12
CA PRO A 197 19.78 -39.67 19.84
C PRO A 197 21.11 -40.36 20.17
N ASN A 198 21.07 -41.68 20.32
CA ASN A 198 22.21 -42.52 20.71
C ASN A 198 22.88 -43.21 19.50
N SER A 199 22.49 -42.88 18.26
CA SER A 199 22.93 -43.61 17.06
C SER A 199 23.32 -42.72 15.88
N GLY A 200 23.21 -41.38 16.02
CA GLY A 200 23.76 -40.45 15.04
C GLY A 200 23.02 -39.11 14.98
N LYS A 201 23.43 -38.26 14.04
CA LYS A 201 22.87 -36.91 13.80
C LYS A 201 22.00 -36.87 12.54
N LYS A 202 21.20 -37.91 12.32
CA LYS A 202 20.23 -37.97 11.22
C LYS A 202 18.79 -37.86 11.74
N TYR A 203 17.96 -37.09 11.05
CA TYR A 203 16.52 -37.09 11.25
C TYR A 203 15.81 -37.77 10.08
N HIS A 204 14.62 -38.27 10.37
CA HIS A 204 13.83 -39.15 9.53
C HIS A 204 12.38 -38.65 9.49
N PHE A 205 11.72 -38.71 8.34
CA PHE A 205 10.30 -38.38 8.23
C PHE A 205 9.41 -39.59 8.50
N ASP A 206 9.92 -40.80 8.28
CA ASP A 206 9.24 -42.06 8.60
C ASP A 206 9.95 -42.79 9.77
N LYS A 207 9.17 -43.28 10.74
CA LYS A 207 9.68 -44.11 11.85
C LYS A 207 10.26 -45.44 11.36
N ASN A 208 9.82 -45.91 10.19
CA ASN A 208 10.23 -47.18 9.59
C ASN A 208 11.40 -47.04 8.61
N CYS A 209 12.01 -45.85 8.51
CA CYS A 209 13.14 -45.61 7.61
C CYS A 209 14.25 -46.66 7.78
N ARG A 210 14.83 -47.11 6.66
CA ARG A 210 15.94 -48.07 6.66
C ARG A 210 17.09 -47.64 7.57
N GLY A 211 17.36 -46.34 7.65
CA GLY A 211 18.39 -45.78 8.51
C GLY A 211 18.13 -45.91 10.02
N LEU A 212 16.91 -46.26 10.44
CA LEU A 212 16.51 -46.46 11.84
C LEU A 212 16.51 -47.93 12.27
N LYS A 213 16.75 -48.89 11.38
CA LYS A 213 16.64 -50.34 11.70
C LYS A 213 17.50 -50.80 12.88
N ALA A 214 18.66 -50.20 13.07
CA ALA A 214 19.58 -50.53 14.16
C ALA A 214 19.38 -49.64 15.42
N ALA A 215 18.47 -48.67 15.37
CA ALA A 215 18.27 -47.71 16.45
C ALA A 215 17.60 -48.38 17.65
N LYS A 216 18.29 -48.39 18.80
CA LYS A 216 17.76 -48.92 20.06
C LYS A 216 16.79 -47.96 20.76
N SER A 217 16.81 -46.68 20.39
CA SER A 217 15.94 -45.65 20.95
C SER A 217 15.61 -44.62 19.88
N ILE A 218 14.30 -44.43 19.63
CA ILE A 218 13.78 -43.46 18.67
C ILE A 218 12.98 -42.42 19.45
N LYS A 219 13.28 -41.13 19.21
CA LYS A 219 12.53 -40.00 19.77
C LYS A 219 11.95 -39.15 18.65
N THR A 220 10.88 -38.45 18.97
CA THR A 220 10.24 -37.48 18.09
C THR A 220 10.59 -36.05 18.50
N MET A 221 10.84 -35.17 17.53
CA MET A 221 11.00 -33.74 17.77
C MET A 221 10.53 -32.92 16.56
N LYS A 222 10.41 -31.59 16.69
CA LYS A 222 10.06 -30.75 15.53
C LYS A 222 11.26 -30.61 14.60
N LEU A 223 11.02 -30.65 13.29
CA LEU A 223 12.07 -30.52 12.27
C LEU A 223 13.09 -29.38 12.52
N PRO A 224 12.73 -28.14 12.90
CA PRO A 224 13.71 -27.09 13.14
C PRO A 224 14.47 -27.29 14.44
N GLU A 225 13.90 -27.94 15.44
CA GLU A 225 14.62 -28.28 16.66
C GLU A 225 15.68 -29.33 16.32
N ALA A 226 15.35 -30.30 15.46
CA ALA A 226 16.31 -31.28 14.96
C ALA A 226 17.44 -30.58 14.18
N GLN A 227 17.10 -29.71 13.22
CA GLN A 227 18.09 -28.95 12.44
C GLN A 227 18.95 -28.05 13.33
N LYS A 228 18.34 -27.33 14.30
CA LYS A 228 19.06 -26.49 15.28
C LYS A 228 19.96 -27.31 16.20
N ALA A 229 19.56 -28.54 16.55
CA ALA A 229 20.37 -29.49 17.32
C ALA A 229 21.41 -30.25 16.47
N GLY A 230 21.60 -29.84 15.20
CA GLY A 230 22.63 -30.36 14.29
C GLY A 230 22.25 -31.64 13.54
N TYR A 231 20.98 -32.05 13.57
CA TYR A 231 20.53 -33.21 12.80
C TYR A 231 20.34 -32.84 11.32
N THR A 232 20.78 -33.74 10.45
CA THR A 232 20.66 -33.61 8.98
C THR A 232 19.73 -34.69 8.42
N LEU A 233 19.18 -34.50 7.22
CA LEU A 233 18.27 -35.50 6.62
C LEU A 233 19.01 -36.83 6.38
N CYS A 234 18.36 -37.94 6.70
CA CYS A 234 18.88 -39.27 6.35
C CYS A 234 18.85 -39.47 4.82
N ARG A 235 19.91 -40.06 4.25
CA ARG A 235 20.02 -40.32 2.81
C ARG A 235 18.99 -41.33 2.27
N PHE A 236 18.38 -42.13 3.14
CA PHE A 236 17.38 -43.14 2.77
C PHE A 236 15.94 -42.63 2.86
N GLU A 237 15.75 -41.33 3.09
CA GLU A 237 14.45 -40.68 3.04
C GLU A 237 14.21 -40.22 1.62
N ASP A 238 13.29 -40.89 0.92
CA ASP A 238 12.73 -40.45 -0.37
C ASP A 238 11.52 -39.53 -0.14
#